data_AF-A0A9E0QFD2-F1
#
_entry.id   AF-A0A9E0QFD2-F1
#
_cell.length_a   1.000
_cell.length_b   1.000
_cell.length_c   1.000
_cell.angle_alpha   90.00
_cell.angle_beta   90.00
_cell.angle_gamma   90.00
#
_symmetry.space_group_name_H-M   'P 1'
#
loop_
_entity.id
_entity.type
_entity.pdbx_description
1 polymer ?
#
loop_
_entity_poly.entity_id
_entity_poly.type
_entity_poly.pdbx_seq_one_letter_code
_entity_poly.pdbx_strand_id
1 'polypeptide(L)'
;MLNLEGIYQTMGEFVPLLATIAIVVLALWFADWLLVRRASLTIKSRVPGQVAMMLLTAVALISIILALPVSESTRGDLLGLLGLVLTGVIALSSTTFVSNAMAGLMLRSVQSFRHGDFIRAGDHFGRVTERGLFHTEIQSEDRDLITLPNLYLASSPVTVVRSSGTIISSELSLGYDVPHHQVEPLLKEAAVNAGLQEPFMQIMSLGDFSIGYKISGYYAEVKHLLTVRSRLRREVLDKLHSADIEIVSPAFMNQRQFTKREKFMATPKQRDPLETGQTAPESLIFDKADRAEKVRNLKDESQSLVEEIKQLKEQLEGVDEPQKTEIKAEIFKRKERIEKLDNIIQIAKDSPHE
;
A
#
# COMPACT_ATOMS: atom_id res chain seq x y z
N MET A 1 -24.91 75.93 -0.82
CA MET A 1 -23.54 75.96 -1.33
C MET A 1 -22.94 74.60 -1.11
N LEU A 2 -22.54 73.90 -2.18
CA LEU A 2 -21.79 72.64 -2.07
C LEU A 2 -20.43 72.95 -1.46
N ASN A 3 -20.11 72.34 -0.33
CA ASN A 3 -18.83 72.50 0.37
C ASN A 3 -17.73 71.79 -0.43
N LEU A 4 -17.21 72.47 -1.46
CA LEU A 4 -16.18 71.92 -2.36
C LEU A 4 -14.91 71.50 -1.60
N GLU A 5 -14.55 72.16 -0.51
CA GLU A 5 -13.38 71.80 0.31
C GLU A 5 -13.55 70.46 1.05
N GLY A 6 -14.76 70.17 1.56
CA GLY A 6 -15.06 68.89 2.20
C GLY A 6 -15.09 67.72 1.21
N ILE A 7 -15.47 67.99 -0.05
CA ILE A 7 -15.41 67.01 -1.14
C ILE A 7 -13.96 66.73 -1.54
N TYR A 8 -13.09 67.75 -1.58
CA TYR A 8 -11.66 67.55 -1.89
C TYR A 8 -10.90 66.79 -0.79
N GLN A 9 -11.18 67.05 0.49
CA GLN A 9 -10.55 66.32 1.59
C GLN A 9 -10.95 64.84 1.64
N THR A 10 -12.26 64.56 1.47
CA THR A 10 -12.75 63.18 1.42
C THR A 10 -12.23 62.43 0.18
N MET A 11 -12.13 63.08 -0.98
CA MET A 11 -11.51 62.50 -2.18
C MET A 11 -10.01 62.19 -1.99
N GLY A 12 -9.30 62.98 -1.18
CA GLY A 12 -7.88 62.78 -0.86
C GLY A 12 -7.58 61.51 -0.07
N GLU A 13 -8.49 61.11 0.82
CA GLU A 13 -8.35 59.89 1.64
C GLU A 13 -8.50 58.59 0.81
N PHE A 14 -9.16 58.65 -0.35
CA PHE A 14 -9.30 57.50 -1.25
C PHE A 14 -8.15 57.34 -2.26
N VAL A 15 -7.28 58.35 -2.42
CA VAL A 15 -6.09 58.28 -3.29
C VAL A 15 -5.17 57.09 -2.94
N PRO A 16 -4.77 56.86 -1.67
CA PRO A 16 -3.94 55.70 -1.31
C PRO A 16 -4.63 54.36 -1.56
N LEU A 17 -5.95 54.27 -1.37
CA LEU A 17 -6.73 53.06 -1.67
C LEU A 17 -6.73 52.77 -3.17
N LEU A 18 -7.04 53.76 -4.01
CA LEU A 18 -7.07 53.61 -5.47
C LEU A 18 -5.68 53.27 -6.03
N ALA A 19 -4.62 53.90 -5.51
CA ALA A 19 -3.26 53.57 -5.88
C ALA A 19 -2.89 52.13 -5.51
N THR A 20 -3.28 51.69 -4.30
CA THR A 20 -3.00 50.32 -3.83
C THR A 20 -3.77 49.29 -4.64
N ILE A 21 -5.05 49.52 -4.94
CA ILE A 21 -5.85 48.66 -5.82
C ILE A 21 -5.20 48.57 -7.22
N ALA A 22 -4.78 49.69 -7.80
CA ALA A 22 -4.11 49.70 -9.10
C ALA A 22 -2.80 48.90 -9.08
N ILE A 23 -1.96 49.08 -8.04
CA ILE A 23 -0.71 48.32 -7.87
C ILE A 23 -0.99 46.82 -7.70
N VAL A 24 -1.95 46.46 -6.85
CA VAL A 24 -2.35 45.07 -6.60
C VAL A 24 -2.86 44.41 -7.88
N VAL A 25 -3.74 45.07 -8.63
CA VAL A 25 -4.27 44.54 -9.90
C VAL A 25 -3.15 44.36 -10.92
N LEU A 26 -2.25 45.33 -11.05
CA LEU A 26 -1.09 45.21 -11.95
C LEU A 26 -0.14 44.08 -11.52
N ALA A 27 0.12 43.94 -10.22
CA ALA A 27 0.98 42.90 -9.66
C ALA A 27 0.38 41.50 -9.88
N LEU A 28 -0.92 41.33 -9.63
CA LEU A 28 -1.62 40.06 -9.87
C LEU A 28 -1.71 39.73 -11.37
N TRP A 29 -1.96 40.72 -12.22
CA TRP A 29 -1.96 40.55 -13.68
C TRP A 29 -0.58 40.13 -14.20
N PHE A 30 0.48 40.79 -13.73
CA PHE A 30 1.86 40.45 -14.08
C PHE A 30 2.26 39.06 -13.59
N ALA A 31 1.86 38.71 -12.35
CA ALA A 31 2.10 37.40 -11.77
C ALA A 31 1.34 36.29 -12.52
N ASP A 32 0.08 36.49 -12.89
CA ASP A 32 -0.69 35.55 -13.72
C ASP A 32 -0.02 35.33 -15.08
N TRP A 33 0.38 36.44 -15.73
CA TRP A 33 1.08 36.38 -17.00
C TRP A 33 2.40 35.61 -16.91
N LEU A 34 3.19 35.85 -15.86
CA LEU A 34 4.49 35.21 -15.68
C LEU A 34 4.40 33.75 -15.22
N LEU A 35 3.60 33.47 -14.19
CA LEU A 35 3.56 32.18 -13.50
C LEU A 35 2.58 31.19 -14.12
N VAL A 36 1.50 31.67 -14.74
CA VAL A 36 0.45 30.80 -15.29
C VAL A 36 0.53 30.74 -16.80
N ARG A 37 0.60 31.90 -17.48
CA ARG A 37 0.56 31.95 -18.96
C ARG A 37 1.90 31.63 -19.62
N ARG A 38 3.03 31.99 -19.01
CA ARG A 38 4.36 31.70 -19.57
C ARG A 38 4.87 30.31 -19.17
N ALA A 39 4.51 29.83 -17.98
CA ALA A 39 4.91 28.51 -17.48
C ALA A 39 4.05 27.35 -18.03
N SER A 40 2.95 27.63 -18.73
CA SER A 40 2.01 26.61 -19.26
C SER A 40 2.59 25.71 -20.36
N LEU A 41 3.82 25.97 -20.82
CA LEU A 41 4.52 25.15 -21.81
C LEU A 41 5.07 23.82 -21.24
N THR A 42 4.97 23.59 -19.93
CA THR A 42 5.38 22.32 -19.31
C THR A 42 4.35 21.87 -18.28
N ILE A 43 3.76 20.69 -18.46
CA ILE A 43 2.68 20.15 -17.60
C ILE A 43 3.08 20.06 -16.10
N LYS A 44 4.39 19.96 -15.83
CA LYS A 44 4.97 19.74 -14.49
C LYS A 44 4.96 20.98 -13.56
N SER A 45 4.67 22.19 -14.06
CA SER A 45 4.78 23.45 -13.29
C SER A 45 3.44 24.09 -12.89
N ARG A 46 2.29 23.48 -13.21
CA ARG A 46 0.97 24.12 -13.01
C ARG A 46 0.58 24.28 -11.54
N VAL A 47 0.81 23.27 -10.72
CA VAL A 47 0.46 23.29 -9.29
C VAL A 47 1.22 24.37 -8.50
N PRO A 48 2.56 24.48 -8.58
CA PRO A 48 3.28 25.52 -7.83
C PRO A 48 2.89 26.95 -8.25
N GLY A 49 2.61 27.18 -9.54
CA GLY A 49 2.13 28.48 -10.02
C GLY A 49 0.76 28.87 -9.42
N GLN A 50 -0.17 27.92 -9.33
CA GLN A 50 -1.49 28.14 -8.72
C GLN A 50 -1.40 28.43 -7.22
N VAL A 51 -0.56 27.70 -6.49
CA VAL A 51 -0.33 27.95 -5.06
C VAL A 51 0.29 29.33 -4.83
N ALA A 52 1.27 29.72 -5.66
CA ALA A 52 1.86 31.05 -5.59
C ALA A 52 0.83 32.16 -5.86
N MET A 53 -0.05 31.98 -6.84
CA MET A 53 -1.15 32.93 -7.11
C MET A 53 -2.15 33.01 -5.96
N MET A 54 -2.47 31.88 -5.30
CA MET A 54 -3.33 31.88 -4.12
C MET A 54 -2.69 32.65 -2.94
N LEU A 55 -1.37 32.53 -2.75
CA LEU A 55 -0.65 33.30 -1.73
C LEU A 55 -0.60 34.79 -2.08
N LEU A 56 -0.32 35.15 -3.33
CA LEU A 56 -0.30 36.54 -3.78
C LEU A 56 -1.67 37.21 -3.65
N THR A 57 -2.76 36.48 -3.93
CA THR A 57 -4.12 36.99 -3.73
C THR A 57 -4.46 37.18 -2.25
N ALA A 58 -3.99 36.30 -1.35
CA ALA A 58 -4.14 36.51 0.09
C ALA A 58 -3.38 37.75 0.58
N VAL A 59 -2.14 37.95 0.12
CA VAL A 59 -1.33 39.15 0.43
C VAL A 59 -1.99 40.41 -0.14
N ALA A 60 -2.51 40.35 -1.37
CA ALA A 60 -3.24 41.44 -2.01
C ALA A 60 -4.47 41.88 -1.20
N LEU A 61 -5.25 40.93 -0.69
CA LEU A 61 -6.40 41.21 0.17
C LEU A 61 -5.97 41.93 1.46
N ILE A 62 -4.87 41.50 2.08
CA ILE A 62 -4.30 42.16 3.26
C ILE A 62 -3.85 43.59 2.91
N SER A 63 -3.15 43.79 1.78
CA SER A 63 -2.71 45.12 1.33
C SER A 63 -3.88 46.07 1.08
N ILE A 64 -4.98 45.58 0.48
CA ILE A 64 -6.19 46.38 0.27
C ILE A 64 -6.80 46.79 1.61
N ILE A 65 -6.91 45.88 2.59
CA ILE A 65 -7.47 46.20 3.91
C ILE A 65 -6.61 47.23 4.65
N LEU A 66 -5.28 47.15 4.53
CA LEU A 66 -4.36 48.14 5.11
C LEU A 66 -4.50 49.53 4.49
N ALA A 67 -4.84 49.60 3.19
CA ALA A 67 -5.02 50.84 2.46
C ALA A 67 -6.44 51.45 2.59
N LEU A 68 -7.37 50.77 3.28
CA LEU A 68 -8.72 51.30 3.49
C LEU A 68 -8.70 52.53 4.41
N PRO A 69 -9.41 53.62 4.03
CA PRO A 69 -9.57 54.82 4.85
C PRO A 69 -10.64 54.58 5.93
N VAL A 70 -10.35 53.67 6.86
CA VAL A 70 -11.21 53.33 8.01
C VAL A 70 -10.43 53.53 9.31
N SER A 71 -11.14 53.58 10.44
CA SER A 71 -10.48 53.67 11.75
C SER A 71 -9.60 52.45 12.00
N GLU A 72 -8.56 52.63 12.83
CA GLU A 72 -7.66 51.54 13.23
C GLU A 72 -8.42 50.37 13.89
N SER A 73 -9.49 50.66 14.64
CA SER A 73 -10.37 49.64 15.24
C SER A 73 -11.06 48.79 14.18
N THR A 74 -11.73 49.42 13.20
CA THR A 74 -12.42 48.72 12.12
C THR A 74 -11.46 47.97 11.20
N ARG A 75 -10.27 48.52 10.94
CA ARG A 75 -9.21 47.81 10.22
C ARG A 75 -8.78 46.54 10.96
N GLY A 76 -8.59 46.64 12.27
CA GLY A 76 -8.29 45.51 13.15
C GLY A 76 -9.35 44.41 13.06
N ASP A 77 -10.63 44.78 13.15
CA ASP A 77 -11.75 43.84 13.03
C ASP A 77 -11.80 43.14 11.66
N LEU A 78 -11.58 43.88 10.57
CA LEU A 78 -11.54 43.33 9.20
C LEU A 78 -10.38 42.36 9.00
N LEU A 79 -9.19 42.69 9.51
CA LEU A 79 -8.03 41.79 9.48
C LEU A 79 -8.26 40.54 10.34
N GLY A 80 -8.88 40.71 11.52
CA GLY A 80 -9.25 39.61 12.40
C GLY A 80 -10.26 38.66 11.74
N LEU A 81 -11.29 39.20 11.09
CA LEU A 81 -12.28 38.41 10.34
C LEU A 81 -11.64 37.69 9.15
N LEU A 82 -10.81 38.38 8.36
CA LEU A 82 -10.09 37.76 7.25
C LEU A 82 -9.18 36.62 7.75
N GLY A 83 -8.46 36.84 8.85
CA GLY A 83 -7.61 35.84 9.49
C GLY A 83 -8.40 34.61 9.95
N LEU A 84 -9.56 34.82 10.58
CA LEU A 84 -10.46 33.76 11.02
C LEU A 84 -10.97 32.94 9.82
N VAL A 85 -11.45 33.61 8.77
CA VAL A 85 -11.97 32.96 7.56
C VAL A 85 -10.87 32.17 6.86
N LEU A 86 -9.71 32.79 6.64
CA LEU A 86 -8.59 32.15 5.95
C LEU A 86 -8.08 30.92 6.72
N THR A 87 -7.94 31.05 8.04
CA THR A 87 -7.54 29.93 8.90
C THR A 87 -8.60 28.82 8.89
N GLY A 88 -9.88 29.17 8.99
CA GLY A 88 -10.97 28.20 8.94
C GLY A 88 -11.04 27.43 7.62
N VAL A 89 -10.88 28.11 6.49
CA VAL A 89 -10.84 27.50 5.15
C VAL A 89 -9.64 26.57 5.02
N ILE A 90 -8.44 27.01 5.42
CA ILE A 90 -7.22 26.19 5.37
C ILE A 90 -7.35 24.97 6.28
N ALA A 91 -7.83 25.16 7.51
CA ALA A 91 -8.02 24.07 8.46
C ALA A 91 -9.00 23.03 7.92
N LEU A 92 -10.18 23.45 7.47
CA LEU A 92 -11.21 22.55 6.95
C LEU A 92 -10.74 21.82 5.68
N SER A 93 -10.09 22.53 4.77
CA SER A 93 -9.62 21.97 3.49
C SER A 93 -8.43 21.02 3.66
N SER A 94 -7.61 21.21 4.70
CA SER A 94 -6.43 20.36 4.96
C SER A 94 -6.73 19.11 5.77
N THR A 95 -7.93 19.02 6.38
CA THR A 95 -8.32 17.88 7.25
C THR A 95 -8.04 16.53 6.61
N THR A 96 -8.49 16.27 5.37
CA THR A 96 -8.31 14.97 4.69
C THR A 96 -6.83 14.61 4.49
N PHE A 97 -5.99 15.60 4.18
CA PHE A 97 -4.56 15.40 3.98
C PHE A 97 -3.87 15.03 5.30
N VAL A 98 -4.18 15.77 6.36
CA VAL A 98 -3.68 15.50 7.72
C VAL A 98 -4.17 14.14 8.21
N SER A 99 -5.44 13.80 7.99
CA SER A 99 -6.01 12.50 8.37
C SER A 99 -5.30 11.33 7.68
N ASN A 100 -5.01 11.43 6.38
CA ASN A 100 -4.24 10.39 5.67
C ASN A 100 -2.80 10.28 6.17
N ALA A 101 -2.14 11.40 6.48
CA ALA A 101 -0.80 11.39 7.06
C ALA A 101 -0.77 10.70 8.43
N MET A 102 -1.70 11.07 9.31
CA MET A 102 -1.83 10.49 10.64
C MET A 102 -2.17 9.00 10.57
N ALA A 103 -3.08 8.60 9.67
CA ALA A 103 -3.38 7.19 9.42
C ALA A 103 -2.15 6.44 8.91
N GLY A 104 -1.35 7.04 8.02
CA GLY A 104 -0.10 6.45 7.55
C GLY A 104 0.94 6.23 8.67
N LEU A 105 1.10 7.22 9.55
CA LEU A 105 1.97 7.11 10.73
C LEU A 105 1.47 6.03 11.70
N MET A 106 0.16 5.98 11.96
CA MET A 106 -0.46 4.97 12.82
C MET A 106 -0.25 3.56 12.27
N LEU A 107 -0.55 3.31 10.99
CA LEU A 107 -0.35 2.01 10.33
C LEU A 107 1.12 1.56 10.37
N ARG A 108 2.06 2.51 10.33
CA ARG A 108 3.50 2.24 10.49
C ARG A 108 3.87 1.91 11.93
N SER A 109 3.33 2.65 12.90
CA SER A 109 3.61 2.45 14.33
C SER A 109 3.08 1.09 14.84
N VAL A 110 1.83 0.74 14.49
CA VAL A 110 1.22 -0.54 14.90
C VAL A 110 1.75 -1.72 14.08
N GLN A 111 2.51 -1.45 13.01
CA GLN A 111 3.03 -2.46 12.09
C GLN A 111 1.95 -3.43 11.56
N SER A 112 0.76 -2.91 11.23
CA SER A 112 -0.39 -3.72 10.81
C SER A 112 -0.06 -4.65 9.62
N PHE A 113 0.76 -4.17 8.68
CA PHE A 113 1.33 -4.93 7.57
C PHE A 113 2.67 -4.32 7.14
N ARG A 114 3.47 -5.10 6.41
CA ARG A 114 4.81 -4.75 5.92
C ARG A 114 4.86 -4.80 4.39
N HIS A 115 5.95 -4.29 3.82
CA HIS A 115 6.22 -4.48 2.39
C HIS A 115 6.35 -5.97 2.10
N GLY A 116 5.79 -6.43 0.99
CA GLY A 116 5.79 -7.85 0.63
C GLY A 116 4.69 -8.71 1.25
N ASP A 117 3.94 -8.21 2.25
CA ASP A 117 2.75 -8.91 2.74
C ASP A 117 1.62 -8.86 1.71
N PHE A 118 0.80 -9.90 1.64
CA PHE A 118 -0.46 -9.82 0.91
C PHE A 118 -1.54 -9.23 1.81
N ILE A 119 -2.29 -8.27 1.28
CA ILE A 119 -3.40 -7.66 2.00
C ILE A 119 -4.70 -7.75 1.19
N ARG A 120 -5.82 -7.80 1.91
CA ARG A 120 -7.16 -7.64 1.36
C ARG A 120 -7.89 -6.53 2.11
N ALA A 121 -8.30 -5.49 1.41
CA ALA A 121 -9.03 -4.35 1.96
C ALA A 121 -10.28 -4.09 1.11
N GLY A 122 -11.43 -4.55 1.60
CA GLY A 122 -12.65 -4.65 0.77
C GLY A 122 -12.43 -5.61 -0.39
N ASP A 123 -12.69 -5.15 -1.61
CA ASP A 123 -12.55 -5.95 -2.84
C ASP A 123 -11.12 -5.96 -3.40
N HIS A 124 -10.23 -5.12 -2.87
CA HIS A 124 -8.85 -5.03 -3.33
C HIS A 124 -7.97 -6.07 -2.66
N PHE A 125 -7.37 -6.96 -3.45
CA PHE A 125 -6.39 -7.95 -3.00
C PHE A 125 -5.08 -7.76 -3.76
N GLY A 126 -3.96 -7.80 -3.04
CA GLY A 126 -2.66 -7.64 -3.66
C GLY A 126 -1.52 -7.66 -2.66
N ARG A 127 -0.30 -7.56 -3.18
CA ARG A 127 0.93 -7.55 -2.39
C ARG A 127 1.43 -6.12 -2.20
N VAL A 128 1.78 -5.75 -0.97
CA VAL A 128 2.19 -4.37 -0.64
C VAL A 128 3.51 -4.01 -1.32
N THR A 129 3.47 -3.04 -2.22
CA THR A 129 4.64 -2.51 -2.95
C THR A 129 5.22 -1.29 -2.27
N GLU A 130 4.39 -0.35 -1.85
CA GLU A 130 4.84 0.91 -1.26
C GLU A 130 3.94 1.32 -0.10
N ARG A 131 4.55 1.91 0.92
CA ARG A 131 3.84 2.56 2.03
C ARG A 131 4.23 4.02 2.06
N GLY A 132 3.48 4.87 1.36
CA GLY A 132 3.67 6.32 1.34
C GLY A 132 3.16 7.02 2.62
N LEU A 133 3.30 8.35 2.67
CA LEU A 133 2.78 9.15 3.79
C LEU A 133 1.25 9.25 3.76
N PHE A 134 0.66 9.42 2.57
CA PHE A 134 -0.79 9.63 2.41
C PHE A 134 -1.52 8.41 1.86
N HIS A 135 -0.80 7.49 1.21
CA HIS A 135 -1.37 6.31 0.57
C HIS A 135 -0.46 5.10 0.74
N THR A 136 -1.01 3.92 0.49
CA THR A 136 -0.30 2.65 0.36
C THR A 136 -0.60 2.10 -1.02
N GLU A 137 0.40 1.54 -1.69
CA GLU A 137 0.26 0.91 -3.01
C GLU A 137 0.36 -0.61 -2.86
N ILE A 138 -0.49 -1.33 -3.59
CA ILE A 138 -0.44 -2.78 -3.72
C ILE A 138 -0.39 -3.17 -5.19
N GLN A 139 0.28 -4.28 -5.48
CA GLN A 139 0.27 -4.93 -6.80
C GLN A 139 -0.78 -6.05 -6.79
N SER A 140 -1.74 -6.00 -7.71
CA SER A 140 -2.80 -7.00 -7.88
C SER A 140 -2.26 -8.29 -8.49
N GLU A 141 -3.08 -9.35 -8.50
CA GLU A 141 -2.80 -10.60 -9.20
C GLU A 141 -2.73 -10.44 -10.74
N ASP A 142 -3.31 -9.36 -11.26
CA ASP A 142 -3.22 -8.96 -12.67
C ASP A 142 -2.03 -8.05 -12.97
N ARG A 143 -1.09 -7.89 -12.01
CA ARG A 143 0.09 -6.99 -12.09
C ARG A 143 -0.23 -5.49 -12.06
N ASP A 144 -1.50 -5.10 -11.94
CA ASP A 144 -1.92 -3.71 -11.77
C ASP A 144 -1.47 -3.11 -10.43
N LEU A 145 -1.20 -1.80 -10.41
CA LEU A 145 -0.89 -1.05 -9.19
C LEU A 145 -2.12 -0.32 -8.68
N ILE A 146 -2.55 -0.68 -7.47
CA ILE A 146 -3.72 -0.10 -6.81
C ILE A 146 -3.26 0.80 -5.67
N THR A 147 -3.60 2.09 -5.75
CA THR A 147 -3.32 3.07 -4.70
C THR A 147 -4.49 3.19 -3.73
N LEU A 148 -4.25 2.87 -2.46
CA LEU A 148 -5.23 2.92 -1.38
C LEU A 148 -4.92 4.09 -0.43
N PRO A 149 -5.86 5.00 -0.15
CA PRO A 149 -5.68 6.04 0.87
C PRO A 149 -5.40 5.42 2.23
N ASN A 150 -4.45 5.98 2.98
CA ASN A 150 -4.12 5.46 4.31
C ASN A 150 -5.30 5.55 5.28
N LEU A 151 -6.13 6.59 5.14
CA LEU A 151 -7.35 6.74 5.94
C LEU A 151 -8.35 5.59 5.69
N TYR A 152 -8.47 5.10 4.45
CA TYR A 152 -9.33 3.96 4.11
C TYR A 152 -8.83 2.68 4.80
N LEU A 153 -7.52 2.42 4.74
CA LEU A 153 -6.89 1.25 5.38
C LEU A 153 -6.95 1.29 6.91
N ALA A 154 -6.97 2.49 7.51
CA ALA A 154 -7.09 2.65 8.96
C ALA A 154 -8.55 2.56 9.46
N SER A 155 -9.53 2.83 8.61
CA SER A 155 -10.96 2.87 8.98
C SER A 155 -11.73 1.61 8.59
N SER A 156 -11.17 0.76 7.73
CA SER A 156 -11.81 -0.46 7.24
C SER A 156 -11.07 -1.72 7.73
N PRO A 157 -11.75 -2.88 7.85
CA PRO A 157 -11.08 -4.14 8.12
C PRO A 157 -10.08 -4.49 7.00
N VAL A 158 -8.86 -4.84 7.40
CA VAL A 158 -7.80 -5.30 6.49
C VAL A 158 -7.36 -6.69 6.89
N THR A 159 -7.47 -7.66 5.98
CA THR A 159 -6.90 -8.99 6.18
C THR A 159 -5.47 -8.99 5.69
N VAL A 160 -4.55 -9.52 6.50
CA VAL A 160 -3.11 -9.57 6.18
C VAL A 160 -2.65 -11.01 6.19
N VAL A 161 -2.09 -11.44 5.07
CA VAL A 161 -1.36 -12.70 4.96
C VAL A 161 0.12 -12.36 5.07
N ARG A 162 0.68 -12.63 6.24
CA ARG A 162 2.07 -12.29 6.58
C ARG A 162 3.04 -13.21 5.86
N SER A 163 4.22 -12.70 5.56
CA SER A 163 5.34 -13.49 5.02
C SER A 163 5.80 -14.65 5.91
N SER A 164 5.45 -14.64 7.21
CA SER A 164 5.82 -15.69 8.16
C SER A 164 5.09 -17.02 7.95
N GLY A 165 4.03 -17.05 7.14
CA GLY A 165 3.24 -18.24 6.86
C GLY A 165 1.74 -18.01 6.97
N THR A 166 0.96 -18.93 6.39
CA THR A 166 -0.50 -18.85 6.37
C THR A 166 -1.15 -20.23 6.27
N ILE A 167 -2.46 -20.29 6.55
CA ILE A 167 -3.27 -21.46 6.27
C ILE A 167 -3.81 -21.35 4.85
N ILE A 168 -3.45 -22.31 4.00
CA ILE A 168 -4.05 -22.47 2.69
C ILE A 168 -5.19 -23.48 2.83
N SER A 169 -6.33 -23.16 2.23
CA SER A 169 -7.51 -24.02 2.24
C SER A 169 -8.13 -24.18 0.86
N SER A 170 -8.77 -25.32 0.67
CA SER A 170 -9.64 -25.59 -0.48
C SER A 170 -10.94 -26.18 0.03
N GLU A 171 -12.05 -25.70 -0.53
CA GLU A 171 -13.39 -26.17 -0.22
C GLU A 171 -13.91 -26.99 -1.41
N LEU A 172 -14.61 -28.08 -1.10
CA LEU A 172 -15.24 -28.95 -2.08
C LEU A 172 -16.49 -29.58 -1.47
N SER A 173 -17.40 -30.03 -2.33
CA SER A 173 -18.61 -30.77 -1.93
C SER A 173 -18.57 -32.15 -2.54
N LEU A 174 -18.90 -33.18 -1.75
CA LEU A 174 -19.04 -34.56 -2.22
C LEU A 174 -20.42 -35.11 -1.86
N GLY A 175 -20.92 -36.06 -2.64
CA GLY A 175 -22.21 -36.70 -2.39
C GLY A 175 -22.22 -37.54 -1.10
N TYR A 176 -23.41 -37.79 -0.57
CA TYR A 176 -23.62 -38.63 0.63
C TYR A 176 -23.30 -40.11 0.43
N ASP A 177 -23.17 -40.53 -0.84
CA ASP A 177 -22.76 -41.85 -1.26
C ASP A 177 -21.26 -42.13 -1.00
N VAL A 178 -20.46 -41.09 -0.75
CA VAL A 178 -19.02 -41.21 -0.46
C VAL A 178 -18.78 -41.24 1.06
N PRO A 179 -18.23 -42.33 1.61
CA PRO A 179 -17.97 -42.40 3.05
C PRO A 179 -16.85 -41.43 3.48
N HIS A 180 -17.14 -40.58 4.47
CA HIS A 180 -16.17 -39.57 4.96
C HIS A 180 -14.82 -40.16 5.42
N HIS A 181 -14.81 -41.40 5.94
CA HIS A 181 -13.60 -42.09 6.38
C HIS A 181 -12.62 -42.38 5.23
N GLN A 182 -13.10 -42.45 3.98
CA GLN A 182 -12.27 -42.61 2.79
C GLN A 182 -11.75 -41.26 2.27
N VAL A 183 -12.56 -40.21 2.41
CA VAL A 183 -12.22 -38.86 1.92
C VAL A 183 -11.12 -38.22 2.76
N GLU A 184 -11.18 -38.35 4.09
CA GLU A 184 -10.24 -37.71 5.00
C GLU A 184 -8.76 -38.01 4.71
N PRO A 185 -8.33 -39.28 4.59
CA PRO A 185 -6.94 -39.60 4.28
C PRO A 185 -6.52 -39.09 2.90
N LEU A 186 -7.39 -39.16 1.89
CA LEU A 186 -7.09 -38.71 0.53
C LEU A 186 -6.86 -37.19 0.46
N LEU A 187 -7.70 -36.40 1.13
CA LEU A 187 -7.52 -34.94 1.16
C LEU A 187 -6.28 -34.53 1.97
N LYS A 188 -5.98 -35.23 3.07
CA LYS A 188 -4.75 -34.98 3.82
C LYS A 188 -3.52 -35.30 2.97
N GLU A 189 -3.52 -36.41 2.24
CA GLU A 189 -2.42 -36.76 1.33
C GLU A 189 -2.27 -35.72 0.21
N ALA A 190 -3.37 -35.25 -0.38
CA ALA A 190 -3.36 -34.17 -1.36
C ALA A 190 -2.72 -32.88 -0.81
N ALA A 191 -3.04 -32.52 0.43
CA ALA A 191 -2.47 -31.36 1.09
C ALA A 191 -0.96 -31.50 1.34
N VAL A 192 -0.49 -32.69 1.78
CA VAL A 192 0.94 -32.99 1.93
C VAL A 192 1.66 -32.88 0.59
N ASN A 193 1.11 -33.47 -0.48
CA ASN A 193 1.68 -33.40 -1.83
C ASN A 193 1.73 -31.98 -2.38
N ALA A 194 0.78 -31.12 -1.99
CA ALA A 194 0.80 -29.71 -2.34
C ALA A 194 1.91 -28.92 -1.61
N GLY A 195 2.54 -29.51 -0.58
CA GLY A 195 3.59 -28.89 0.23
C GLY A 195 3.07 -28.23 1.52
N LEU A 196 1.87 -28.61 1.99
CA LEU A 196 1.30 -28.10 3.23
C LEU A 196 1.74 -28.95 4.43
N GLN A 197 1.98 -28.29 5.55
CA GLN A 197 2.30 -28.90 6.84
C GLN A 197 1.02 -29.01 7.69
N GLU A 198 0.98 -30.01 8.57
CA GLU A 198 -0.12 -30.22 9.54
C GLU A 198 -1.53 -30.14 8.91
N PRO A 199 -1.82 -30.92 7.84
CA PRO A 199 -3.09 -30.81 7.16
C PRO A 199 -4.24 -31.34 8.03
N PHE A 200 -5.34 -30.60 8.03
CA PHE A 200 -6.57 -30.96 8.72
C PHE A 200 -7.79 -30.74 7.83
N MET A 201 -8.78 -31.62 7.98
CA MET A 201 -10.04 -31.56 7.27
C MET A 201 -11.15 -31.12 8.23
N GLN A 202 -12.05 -30.28 7.74
CA GLN A 202 -13.29 -29.91 8.42
C GLN A 202 -14.50 -30.26 7.57
N ILE A 203 -15.56 -30.73 8.20
CA ILE A 203 -16.89 -30.80 7.60
C ILE A 203 -17.57 -29.46 7.85
N MET A 204 -17.75 -28.66 6.80
CA MET A 204 -18.28 -27.30 6.86
C MET A 204 -19.81 -27.29 6.95
N SER A 205 -20.47 -28.18 6.22
CA SER A 205 -21.93 -28.25 6.16
C SER A 205 -22.41 -29.64 5.74
N LEU A 206 -23.64 -29.97 6.16
CA LEU A 206 -24.42 -31.10 5.67
C LEU A 206 -25.56 -30.50 4.84
N GLY A 207 -25.36 -30.36 3.53
CA GLY A 207 -26.34 -29.77 2.62
C GLY A 207 -27.38 -30.79 2.16
N ASP A 208 -28.34 -30.37 1.34
CA ASP A 208 -29.44 -31.26 0.92
C ASP A 208 -28.96 -32.44 0.05
N PHE A 209 -27.88 -32.24 -0.72
CA PHE A 209 -27.38 -33.22 -1.70
C PHE A 209 -25.90 -33.57 -1.55
N SER A 210 -25.17 -32.88 -0.66
CA SER A 210 -23.73 -33.04 -0.53
C SER A 210 -23.22 -32.63 0.85
N ILE A 211 -22.12 -33.23 1.27
CA ILE A 211 -21.33 -32.82 2.42
C ILE A 211 -20.27 -31.82 1.95
N GLY A 212 -20.21 -30.65 2.59
CA GLY A 212 -19.19 -29.65 2.34
C GLY A 212 -17.93 -29.96 3.15
N TYR A 213 -16.80 -30.17 2.47
CA TYR A 213 -15.49 -30.40 3.08
C TYR A 213 -14.57 -29.20 2.85
N LYS A 214 -13.72 -28.93 3.85
CA LYS A 214 -12.64 -27.97 3.76
C LYS A 214 -11.34 -28.63 4.19
N ILE A 215 -10.42 -28.75 3.24
CA ILE A 215 -9.05 -29.19 3.52
C ILE A 215 -8.19 -27.96 3.73
N SER A 216 -7.45 -27.92 4.84
CA SER A 216 -6.57 -26.82 5.20
C SER A 216 -5.21 -27.34 5.65
N GLY A 217 -4.17 -26.52 5.49
CA GLY A 217 -2.84 -26.83 6.00
C GLY A 217 -1.97 -25.58 6.07
N TYR A 218 -0.94 -25.64 6.90
CA TYR A 218 0.01 -24.56 7.09
C TYR A 218 1.00 -24.50 5.91
N TYR A 219 1.29 -23.29 5.43
CA TYR A 219 2.26 -23.04 4.39
C TYR A 219 3.20 -21.91 4.80
N ALA A 220 4.50 -22.19 4.82
CA ALA A 220 5.51 -21.24 5.27
C ALA A 220 5.86 -20.17 4.21
N GLU A 221 5.86 -20.53 2.91
CA GLU A 221 6.40 -19.68 1.85
C GLU A 221 5.32 -18.88 1.11
N VAL A 222 4.85 -17.81 1.73
CA VAL A 222 3.69 -17.03 1.22
C VAL A 222 3.93 -16.35 -0.13
N LYS A 223 5.18 -16.27 -0.62
CA LYS A 223 5.50 -15.72 -1.95
C LYS A 223 4.80 -16.45 -3.09
N HIS A 224 4.55 -17.75 -2.94
CA HIS A 224 3.91 -18.60 -3.96
C HIS A 224 2.45 -18.93 -3.63
N LEU A 225 1.74 -17.98 -3.02
CA LEU A 225 0.39 -18.18 -2.51
C LEU A 225 -0.61 -18.59 -3.60
N LEU A 226 -0.53 -18.03 -4.81
CA LEU A 226 -1.47 -18.35 -5.90
C LEU A 226 -1.19 -19.75 -6.47
N THR A 227 0.08 -20.07 -6.66
CA THR A 227 0.59 -21.34 -7.15
C THR A 227 0.23 -22.47 -6.19
N VAL A 228 0.41 -22.29 -4.89
CA VAL A 228 0.05 -23.35 -3.91
C VAL A 228 -1.46 -23.53 -3.78
N ARG A 229 -2.26 -22.47 -3.88
CA ARG A 229 -3.72 -22.60 -3.93
C ARG A 229 -4.18 -23.40 -5.15
N SER A 230 -3.59 -23.13 -6.32
CA SER A 230 -3.86 -23.88 -7.54
C SER A 230 -3.38 -25.33 -7.43
N ARG A 231 -2.18 -25.54 -6.89
CA ARG A 231 -1.59 -26.87 -6.66
C ARG A 231 -2.44 -27.71 -5.72
N LEU A 232 -2.89 -27.16 -4.59
CA LEU A 232 -3.77 -27.85 -3.65
C LEU A 232 -5.04 -28.36 -4.33
N ARG A 233 -5.71 -27.51 -5.11
CA ARG A 233 -6.90 -27.90 -5.87
C ARG A 233 -6.60 -29.02 -6.86
N ARG A 234 -5.48 -28.96 -7.56
CA ARG A 234 -5.03 -30.01 -8.48
C ARG A 234 -4.79 -31.34 -7.78
N GLU A 235 -4.03 -31.34 -6.69
CA GLU A 235 -3.74 -32.57 -5.92
C GLU A 235 -5.04 -33.17 -5.34
N VAL A 236 -5.99 -32.33 -4.91
CA VAL A 236 -7.32 -32.79 -4.45
C VAL A 236 -8.06 -33.50 -5.58
N LEU A 237 -8.11 -32.91 -6.78
CA LEU A 237 -8.74 -33.54 -7.95
C LEU A 237 -8.04 -34.87 -8.29
N ASP A 238 -6.71 -34.88 -8.38
CA ASP A 238 -5.93 -36.05 -8.77
C ASP A 238 -6.09 -37.20 -7.76
N LYS A 239 -6.07 -36.92 -6.46
CA LYS A 239 -6.23 -37.93 -5.41
C LYS A 239 -7.64 -38.51 -5.36
N LEU A 240 -8.67 -37.68 -5.49
CA LEU A 240 -10.05 -38.16 -5.50
C LEU A 240 -10.35 -38.98 -6.76
N HIS A 241 -9.95 -38.50 -7.94
CA HIS A 241 -10.14 -39.26 -9.18
C HIS A 241 -9.35 -40.57 -9.21
N SER A 242 -8.12 -40.59 -8.67
CA SER A 242 -7.31 -41.82 -8.56
C SER A 242 -7.94 -42.85 -7.60
N ALA A 243 -8.74 -42.40 -6.64
CA ALA A 243 -9.50 -43.24 -5.72
C ALA A 243 -10.92 -43.55 -6.24
N ASP A 244 -11.20 -43.28 -7.51
CA ASP A 244 -12.52 -43.50 -8.14
C ASP A 244 -13.68 -42.71 -7.51
N ILE A 245 -13.36 -41.58 -6.85
CA ILE A 245 -14.37 -40.69 -6.25
C ILE A 245 -14.74 -39.62 -7.28
N GLU A 246 -16.00 -39.61 -7.70
CA GLU A 246 -16.54 -38.61 -8.61
C GLU A 246 -16.82 -37.29 -7.89
N ILE A 247 -16.44 -36.17 -8.52
CA ILE A 247 -16.72 -34.82 -8.02
C ILE A 247 -17.79 -34.22 -8.93
N VAL A 248 -19.01 -34.08 -8.41
CA VAL A 248 -20.16 -33.55 -9.16
C VAL A 248 -20.68 -32.26 -8.53
N SER A 249 -21.21 -31.37 -9.38
CA SER A 249 -21.92 -30.18 -8.88
C SER A 249 -23.28 -30.61 -8.32
N PRO A 250 -23.70 -30.09 -7.15
CA PRO A 250 -25.02 -30.38 -6.56
C PRO A 250 -26.20 -30.00 -7.47
N ALA A 251 -26.02 -29.02 -8.38
CA ALA A 251 -27.05 -28.55 -9.30
C ALA A 251 -27.13 -29.37 -10.61
N PHE A 252 -26.25 -30.36 -10.80
CA PHE A 252 -26.19 -31.13 -12.04
C PHE A 252 -27.07 -32.38 -11.94
N MET A 253 -28.36 -32.23 -12.27
CA MET A 253 -29.27 -33.36 -12.42
C MET A 253 -29.14 -33.94 -13.84
N ASN A 254 -28.24 -34.89 -14.04
CA ASN A 254 -28.13 -35.60 -15.31
C ASN A 254 -28.70 -37.01 -15.17
N GLN A 255 -29.82 -37.30 -15.84
CA GLN A 255 -30.30 -38.68 -16.00
C GLN A 255 -29.41 -39.39 -17.04
N ARG A 256 -28.18 -39.74 -16.64
CA ARG A 256 -27.31 -40.58 -17.46
C ARG A 256 -27.70 -42.03 -17.22
N GLN A 257 -28.01 -42.76 -18.30
CA GLN A 257 -28.19 -44.20 -18.22
C GLN A 257 -26.83 -44.86 -18.08
N PHE A 258 -26.55 -45.45 -16.92
CA PHE A 258 -25.29 -46.13 -16.65
C PHE A 258 -25.34 -47.58 -17.11
N THR A 259 -24.35 -48.00 -17.89
CA THR A 259 -23.93 -49.41 -17.91
C THR A 259 -23.09 -49.63 -16.64
N LYS A 260 -23.24 -50.77 -15.94
CA LYS A 260 -22.68 -51.07 -14.59
C LYS A 260 -21.18 -50.82 -14.34
N ARG A 261 -20.40 -50.30 -15.30
CA ARG A 261 -18.94 -50.11 -15.21
C ARG A 261 -18.40 -48.82 -15.87
N GLU A 262 -19.24 -47.94 -16.41
CA GLU A 262 -18.75 -46.70 -17.04
C GLU A 262 -18.69 -45.56 -16.02
N LYS A 263 -17.49 -45.00 -15.82
CA LYS A 263 -17.23 -43.84 -14.96
C LYS A 263 -16.82 -42.66 -15.83
N PHE A 264 -17.32 -41.46 -15.52
CA PHE A 264 -17.03 -40.24 -16.27
C PHE A 264 -16.10 -39.33 -15.47
N MET A 265 -14.82 -39.66 -15.48
CA MET A 265 -13.77 -38.90 -14.79
C MET A 265 -12.65 -38.55 -15.77
N ALA A 266 -12.05 -37.37 -15.61
CA ALA A 266 -10.85 -37.03 -16.35
C ALA A 266 -9.74 -38.01 -15.95
N THR A 267 -9.09 -38.66 -16.91
CA THR A 267 -7.97 -39.55 -16.60
C THR A 267 -6.87 -38.74 -15.93
N PRO A 268 -6.46 -39.07 -14.68
CA PRO A 268 -5.36 -38.37 -14.04
C PRO A 268 -4.12 -38.49 -14.93
N LYS A 269 -3.62 -37.37 -15.44
CA LYS A 269 -2.39 -37.38 -16.22
C LYS A 269 -1.24 -37.44 -15.21
N GLN A 270 -0.39 -38.45 -15.30
CA GLN A 270 0.85 -38.45 -14.52
C GLN A 270 1.64 -37.19 -14.86
N ARG A 271 1.96 -36.44 -13.82
CA ARG A 271 2.66 -35.16 -13.92
C ARG A 271 4.05 -35.42 -14.50
N ASP A 272 4.38 -34.75 -15.60
CA ASP A 272 5.71 -34.84 -16.18
C ASP A 272 6.69 -34.13 -15.23
N PRO A 273 7.74 -34.80 -14.69
CA PRO A 273 8.65 -34.19 -13.74
C PRO A 273 9.34 -32.92 -14.27
N LEU A 274 9.41 -32.76 -15.59
CA LEU A 274 10.09 -31.68 -16.31
C LEU A 274 9.34 -30.33 -16.31
N GLU A 275 8.06 -30.26 -15.92
CA GLU A 275 7.32 -28.99 -15.82
C GLU A 275 7.68 -28.16 -14.57
N THR A 276 8.52 -28.69 -13.68
CA THR A 276 8.96 -28.02 -12.44
C THR A 276 9.91 -26.83 -12.67
N GLY A 277 10.39 -26.61 -13.89
CA GLY A 277 11.33 -25.55 -14.24
C GLY A 277 10.70 -24.20 -14.63
N GLN A 278 9.38 -24.09 -14.71
CA GLN A 278 8.74 -22.79 -15.01
C GLN A 278 8.76 -21.91 -13.76
N THR A 279 9.32 -20.72 -13.89
CA THR A 279 9.30 -19.68 -12.85
C THR A 279 7.86 -19.51 -12.37
N ALA A 280 7.65 -19.54 -11.06
CA ALA A 280 6.31 -19.41 -10.50
C ALA A 280 5.64 -18.13 -11.04
N PRO A 281 4.39 -18.17 -11.51
CA PRO A 281 3.71 -17.00 -12.09
C PRO A 281 3.80 -15.74 -11.23
N GLU A 282 3.86 -15.91 -9.90
CA GLU A 282 4.01 -14.82 -8.94
C GLU A 282 5.25 -13.97 -9.17
N SER A 283 6.38 -14.53 -9.62
CA SER A 283 7.59 -13.73 -9.87
C SER A 283 7.42 -12.77 -11.05
N LEU A 284 6.50 -13.09 -11.98
CA LEU A 284 6.17 -12.21 -13.11
C LEU A 284 5.09 -11.20 -12.72
N ILE A 285 4.14 -11.61 -11.87
CA ILE A 285 3.01 -10.78 -11.43
C ILE A 285 3.42 -9.77 -10.37
N PHE A 286 4.25 -10.16 -9.41
CA PHE A 286 4.60 -9.39 -8.21
C PHE A 286 6.05 -8.88 -8.23
N ASP A 287 6.60 -8.64 -9.43
CA ASP A 287 7.97 -8.20 -9.65
C ASP A 287 8.33 -6.93 -8.87
N LYS A 288 7.46 -5.92 -8.89
CA LYS A 288 7.64 -4.66 -8.16
C LYS A 288 7.58 -4.89 -6.66
N ALA A 289 6.64 -5.71 -6.18
CA ALA A 289 6.52 -6.02 -4.75
C ALA A 289 7.76 -6.78 -4.22
N ASP A 290 8.30 -7.72 -4.98
CA ASP A 290 9.52 -8.45 -4.63
C ASP A 290 10.73 -7.52 -4.52
N ARG A 291 10.87 -6.57 -5.46
CA ARG A 291 11.93 -5.56 -5.41
C ARG A 291 11.79 -4.67 -4.19
N ALA A 292 10.59 -4.17 -3.92
CA ALA A 292 10.33 -3.30 -2.76
C ALA A 292 10.61 -4.00 -1.42
N GLU A 293 10.23 -5.28 -1.28
CA GLU A 293 10.57 -6.09 -0.11
C GLU A 293 12.09 -6.25 0.05
N LYS A 294 12.81 -6.60 -1.02
CA LYS A 294 14.27 -6.75 -1.00
C LYS A 294 14.98 -5.46 -0.57
N VAL A 295 14.62 -4.33 -1.20
CA VAL A 295 15.19 -3.01 -0.85
C VAL A 295 14.92 -2.68 0.61
N ARG A 296 13.73 -3.01 1.12
CA ARG A 296 13.39 -2.78 2.52
C ARG A 296 14.21 -3.65 3.46
N ASN A 297 14.36 -4.94 3.17
CA ASN A 297 15.15 -5.86 3.99
C ASN A 297 16.62 -5.43 4.07
N LEU A 298 17.21 -5.00 2.95
CA LEU A 298 18.58 -4.46 2.93
C LEU A 298 18.70 -3.19 3.80
N LYS A 299 17.69 -2.33 3.76
CA LYS A 299 17.66 -1.12 4.60
C LYS A 299 17.54 -1.45 6.08
N ASP A 300 16.72 -2.43 6.44
CA ASP A 300 16.56 -2.88 7.82
C ASP A 300 17.86 -3.55 8.32
N GLU A 301 18.58 -4.32 7.49
CA GLU A 301 19.92 -4.87 7.78
C GLU A 301 20.96 -3.77 8.00
N SER A 302 20.97 -2.72 7.15
CA SER A 302 21.85 -1.56 7.33
C SER A 302 21.58 -0.85 8.67
N GLN A 303 20.31 -0.68 9.05
CA GLN A 303 19.93 -0.06 10.33
C GLN A 303 20.34 -0.89 11.55
N SER A 304 20.18 -2.22 11.52
CA SER A 304 20.61 -3.07 12.63
C SER A 304 22.13 -3.02 12.81
N LEU A 305 22.90 -3.01 11.72
CA LEU A 305 24.35 -2.86 11.77
C LEU A 305 24.79 -1.50 12.36
N VAL A 306 24.05 -0.42 12.09
CA VAL A 306 24.33 0.89 12.70
C VAL A 306 24.13 0.87 14.21
N GLU A 307 23.06 0.24 14.70
CA GLU A 307 22.82 0.09 16.15
C GLU A 307 23.86 -0.82 16.81
N GLU A 308 24.25 -1.93 16.17
CA GLU A 308 25.36 -2.78 16.65
C GLU A 308 26.66 -1.99 16.76
N ILE A 309 26.99 -1.15 15.76
CA ILE A 309 28.17 -0.28 15.82
C ILE A 309 28.08 0.72 16.97
N LYS A 310 26.89 1.24 17.28
CA LYS A 310 26.69 2.14 18.41
C LYS A 310 26.96 1.43 19.74
N GLN A 311 26.41 0.22 19.92
CA GLN A 311 26.67 -0.61 21.09
C GLN A 311 28.16 -0.97 21.25
N LEU A 312 28.82 -1.35 20.16
CA LEU A 312 30.26 -1.65 20.16
C LEU A 312 31.12 -0.43 20.47
N LYS A 313 30.68 0.77 20.08
CA LYS A 313 31.35 2.04 20.46
C LYS A 313 31.17 2.37 21.94
N GLU A 314 30.00 2.12 22.52
CA GLU A 314 29.75 2.29 23.96
C GLU A 314 30.58 1.30 24.79
N GLN A 315 30.74 0.05 24.33
CA GLN A 315 31.62 -0.94 24.94
C GLN A 315 33.11 -0.58 24.87
N LEU A 316 33.50 0.33 23.98
CA LEU A 316 34.88 0.77 23.80
C LEU A 316 35.40 1.63 24.97
N GLU A 317 34.51 2.22 25.78
CA GLU A 317 34.85 3.19 26.83
C GLU A 317 35.38 2.54 28.13
N GLY A 318 35.34 1.20 28.27
CA GLY A 318 35.68 0.51 29.53
C GLY A 318 36.64 -0.68 29.43
N VAL A 319 37.37 -0.83 28.32
CA VAL A 319 38.00 -2.11 27.94
C VAL A 319 39.53 -1.99 27.65
N ASP A 320 40.28 -3.07 27.91
CA ASP A 320 41.74 -3.17 27.70
C ASP A 320 42.18 -3.02 26.22
N GLU A 321 43.40 -2.51 25.98
CA GLU A 321 43.95 -2.25 24.64
C GLU A 321 43.87 -3.41 23.61
N PRO A 322 44.13 -4.69 23.93
CA PRO A 322 43.97 -5.78 22.96
C PRO A 322 42.52 -5.95 22.46
N GLN A 323 41.53 -5.83 23.36
CA GLN A 323 40.11 -5.95 23.03
C GLN A 323 39.59 -4.71 22.26
N LYS A 324 40.17 -3.51 22.51
CA LYS A 324 39.87 -2.30 21.71
C LYS A 324 40.24 -2.45 20.24
N THR A 325 41.36 -3.12 19.92
CA THR A 325 41.77 -3.37 18.53
C THR A 325 40.79 -4.30 17.80
N GLU A 326 40.31 -5.34 18.49
CA GLU A 326 39.35 -6.30 17.94
C GLU A 326 37.98 -5.65 17.69
N ILE A 327 37.47 -4.89 18.65
CA ILE A 327 36.22 -4.13 18.52
C ILE A 327 36.32 -3.09 17.38
N LYS A 328 37.46 -2.39 17.24
CA LYS A 328 37.69 -1.46 16.12
C LYS A 328 37.69 -2.15 14.76
N ALA A 329 38.28 -3.35 14.66
CA ALA A 329 38.27 -4.14 13.42
C ALA A 329 36.85 -4.61 13.07
N GLU A 330 36.04 -5.00 14.06
CA GLU A 330 34.65 -5.38 13.85
C GLU A 330 33.75 -4.21 13.45
N ILE A 331 33.97 -3.03 14.04
CA ILE A 331 33.30 -1.78 13.63
C ILE A 331 33.66 -1.46 12.17
N PHE A 332 34.93 -1.61 11.77
CA PHE A 332 35.37 -1.35 10.39
C PHE A 332 34.69 -2.29 9.38
N LYS A 333 34.66 -3.60 9.66
CA LYS A 333 33.95 -4.59 8.81
C LYS A 333 32.47 -4.28 8.67
N ARG A 334 31.79 -3.93 9.77
CA ARG A 334 30.36 -3.56 9.74
C ARG A 334 30.13 -2.26 8.95
N LYS A 335 31.02 -1.27 9.04
CA LYS A 335 30.94 -0.05 8.21
C LYS A 335 31.08 -0.34 6.72
N GLU A 336 32.04 -1.18 6.32
CA GLU A 336 32.22 -1.58 4.92
C GLU A 336 30.99 -2.33 4.39
N ARG A 337 30.36 -3.16 5.24
CA ARG A 337 29.11 -3.84 4.90
C ARG A 337 27.96 -2.84 4.68
N ILE A 338 27.82 -1.83 5.54
CA ILE A 338 26.81 -0.76 5.38
C ILE A 338 27.03 -0.03 4.05
N GLU A 339 28.26 0.34 3.71
CA GLU A 339 28.58 1.03 2.46
C GLU A 339 28.21 0.19 1.21
N LYS A 340 28.49 -1.12 1.26
CA LYS A 340 28.07 -2.06 0.21
C LYS A 340 26.55 -2.15 0.08
N LEU A 341 25.83 -2.22 1.22
CA LEU A 341 24.37 -2.27 1.23
C LEU A 341 23.75 -0.98 0.68
N ASP A 342 24.27 0.18 1.08
CA ASP A 342 23.79 1.49 0.60
C ASP A 342 24.00 1.65 -0.91
N ASN A 343 25.13 1.18 -1.45
CA ASN A 343 25.37 1.19 -2.90
C ASN A 343 24.36 0.31 -3.66
N ILE A 344 24.07 -0.90 -3.16
CA ILE A 344 23.04 -1.78 -3.75
C ILE A 344 21.65 -1.14 -3.70
N ILE A 345 21.29 -0.50 -2.58
CA ILE A 345 20.02 0.21 -2.42
C ILE A 345 19.92 1.38 -3.41
N GLN A 346 21.02 2.07 -3.68
CA GLN A 346 21.05 3.21 -4.59
C GLN A 346 20.89 2.77 -6.04
N ILE A 347 21.59 1.72 -6.47
CA ILE A 347 21.42 1.10 -7.80
C ILE A 347 19.95 0.67 -8.01
N ALA A 348 19.34 0.04 -7.00
CA ALA A 348 17.94 -0.40 -7.07
C ALA A 348 16.93 0.75 -7.16
N LYS A 349 17.30 1.99 -6.75
CA LYS A 349 16.46 3.18 -6.90
C LYS A 349 16.62 3.85 -8.26
N ASP A 350 17.84 3.87 -8.79
CA ASP A 350 18.17 4.60 -10.01
C ASP A 350 17.77 3.85 -11.29
N SER A 351 17.70 2.51 -11.23
CA SER A 351 17.22 1.65 -12.32
C SER A 351 15.92 0.93 -11.93
N PRO A 352 14.74 1.56 -12.00
CA PRO A 352 13.48 0.92 -11.63
C PRO A 352 13.05 -0.21 -12.59
N HIS A 353 13.71 -0.37 -13.74
CA HIS A 353 13.30 -1.28 -14.82
C HIS A 353 14.30 -2.42 -15.14
N GLU A 354 15.55 -2.34 -14.67
CA GLU A 354 16.57 -3.40 -14.77
C GLU A 354 16.76 -4.07 -13.41
#